data_AF-A0A1H6FRS7-F1
#
_entry.id   AF-A0A1H6FRS7-F1
#
_cell.length_a   1.000
_cell.length_b   1.000
_cell.length_c   1.000
_cell.angle_alpha   90.00
_cell.angle_beta   90.00
_cell.angle_gamma   90.00
#
_symmetry.space_group_name_H-M   'P 1'
#
loop_
_entity.id
_entity.type
_entity.pdbx_description
1 polymer ?
#
loop_
_entity_poly.entity_id
_entity_poly.type
_entity_poly.pdbx_seq_one_letter_code
_entity_poly.pdbx_strand_id
1 'polypeptide(L)'
;MILTPLVVALASSSPVMACVYSPTNGTVRHSPYPSPAFEAAGVRWFVKNEAISFAGGTYTKYGLPRQLAPSDIEAASQSGNVPLFVEAGNQADQPEIVYIMVRSADCSFQPYARQQR
;
A
#
# COMPACT_ATOMS: atom_id res chain seq x y z
N MET A 1 -37.39 6.97 -45.82
CA MET A 1 -37.24 6.73 -44.36
C MET A 1 -35.91 6.00 -44.18
N ILE A 2 -34.86 6.70 -43.76
CA ILE A 2 -33.48 6.17 -43.70
C ILE A 2 -33.14 5.93 -42.23
N LEU A 3 -32.88 4.67 -41.85
CA LEU A 3 -32.43 4.29 -40.52
C LEU A 3 -30.92 4.55 -40.39
N THR A 4 -30.54 5.43 -39.47
CA THR A 4 -29.14 5.66 -39.07
C THR A 4 -28.72 4.60 -38.06
N PRO A 5 -27.59 3.90 -38.24
CA PRO A 5 -27.10 2.96 -37.23
C PRO A 5 -26.53 3.71 -36.03
N LEU A 6 -27.02 3.37 -34.84
CA LEU A 6 -26.52 3.85 -33.55
C LEU A 6 -25.18 3.15 -33.25
N VAL A 7 -24.09 3.88 -33.33
CA VAL A 7 -22.76 3.39 -32.91
C VAL A 7 -22.65 3.52 -31.40
N VAL A 8 -22.66 2.40 -30.68
CA VAL A 8 -22.40 2.35 -29.24
C VAL A 8 -20.87 2.40 -29.03
N ALA A 9 -20.36 3.53 -28.56
CA ALA A 9 -18.98 3.64 -28.12
C ALA A 9 -18.81 2.94 -26.76
N LEU A 10 -18.10 1.80 -26.74
CA LEU A 10 -17.65 1.18 -25.50
C LEU A 10 -16.55 2.05 -24.90
N ALA A 11 -16.84 2.75 -23.80
CA ALA A 11 -15.83 3.46 -23.04
C ALA A 11 -14.87 2.44 -22.41
N SER A 12 -13.66 2.32 -22.96
CA SER A 12 -12.58 1.53 -22.38
C SER A 12 -12.01 2.28 -21.18
N SER A 13 -12.58 2.08 -19.99
CA SER A 13 -11.91 2.49 -18.75
C SER A 13 -10.67 1.61 -18.58
N SER A 14 -9.48 2.16 -18.80
CA SER A 14 -8.24 1.49 -18.42
C SER A 14 -8.36 1.08 -16.95
N PRO A 15 -8.07 -0.18 -16.57
CA PRO A 15 -8.14 -0.57 -15.18
C PRO A 15 -7.12 0.25 -14.41
N VAL A 16 -7.59 0.96 -13.37
CA VAL A 16 -6.69 1.53 -12.36
C VAL A 16 -6.00 0.31 -11.73
N MET A 17 -4.71 0.17 -11.95
CA MET A 17 -3.96 -1.00 -11.48
C MET A 17 -3.81 -0.91 -9.96
N ALA A 18 -4.46 -1.84 -9.25
CA ALA A 18 -4.35 -1.98 -7.82
C ALA A 18 -3.00 -2.62 -7.44
N CYS A 19 -2.60 -2.48 -6.17
CA CYS A 19 -1.47 -3.18 -5.58
C CYS A 19 -1.95 -4.32 -4.69
N VAL A 20 -1.43 -5.53 -4.91
CA VAL A 20 -1.75 -6.71 -4.10
C VAL A 20 -0.48 -7.24 -3.45
N TYR A 21 -0.54 -7.42 -2.14
CA TYR A 21 0.48 -8.10 -1.35
C TYR A 21 0.28 -9.62 -1.42
N SER A 22 1.38 -10.35 -1.62
CA SER A 22 1.43 -11.80 -1.63
C SER A 22 2.14 -12.30 -0.37
N PRO A 23 1.40 -12.86 0.62
CA PRO A 23 1.98 -13.28 1.89
C PRO A 23 2.92 -14.49 1.76
N THR A 24 2.85 -15.23 0.64
CA THR A 24 3.68 -16.42 0.41
C THR A 24 5.13 -16.08 0.06
N ASN A 25 5.37 -14.93 -0.56
CA ASN A 25 6.70 -14.51 -1.02
C ASN A 25 7.07 -13.08 -0.63
N GLY A 26 6.22 -12.39 0.14
CA GLY A 26 6.48 -11.03 0.62
C GLY A 26 6.47 -9.96 -0.47
N THR A 27 5.93 -10.23 -1.65
CA THR A 27 5.99 -9.28 -2.79
C THR A 27 4.71 -8.46 -2.92
N VAL A 28 4.86 -7.23 -3.41
CA VAL A 28 3.75 -6.43 -3.94
C VAL A 28 3.79 -6.53 -5.45
N ARG A 29 2.61 -6.61 -6.08
CA ARG A 29 2.48 -6.57 -7.54
C ARG A 29 1.24 -5.80 -7.95
N HIS A 30 1.26 -5.32 -9.19
CA HIS A 30 0.05 -4.78 -9.79
C HIS A 30 -0.98 -5.90 -10.06
N SER A 31 -2.25 -5.55 -9.92
CA SER A 31 -3.39 -6.44 -10.12
C SER A 31 -4.59 -5.65 -10.67
N PRO A 32 -5.44 -6.26 -11.51
CA PRO A 32 -6.71 -5.65 -11.91
C PRO A 32 -7.72 -5.58 -10.75
N TYR A 33 -7.50 -6.34 -9.68
CA TYR A 33 -8.38 -6.39 -8.51
C TYR A 33 -7.66 -5.97 -7.23
N PRO A 34 -8.27 -5.12 -6.39
CA PRO A 34 -7.74 -4.80 -5.07
C PRO A 34 -7.78 -6.00 -4.13
N SER A 35 -6.94 -5.96 -3.09
CA SER A 35 -6.89 -6.96 -2.02
C SER A 35 -6.85 -6.28 -0.66
N PRO A 36 -8.02 -6.03 -0.04
CA PRO A 36 -8.09 -5.27 1.21
C PRO A 36 -7.65 -6.05 2.45
N ALA A 37 -7.37 -7.36 2.33
CA ALA A 37 -7.03 -8.23 3.45
C ALA A 37 -5.78 -7.80 4.23
N PHE A 38 -4.90 -7.01 3.61
CA PHE A 38 -3.63 -6.55 4.15
C PHE A 38 -3.56 -5.02 4.29
N GLU A 39 -4.69 -4.33 4.14
CA GLU A 39 -4.79 -2.88 4.30
C GLU A 39 -4.90 -2.48 5.77
N ALA A 40 -4.27 -1.37 6.13
CA ALA A 40 -4.34 -0.82 7.48
C ALA A 40 -5.58 0.03 7.74
N ALA A 41 -6.33 0.46 6.71
CA ALA A 41 -7.43 1.42 6.85
C ALA A 41 -8.53 0.97 7.85
N GLY A 42 -8.76 -0.34 7.99
CA GLY A 42 -9.72 -0.90 8.94
C GLY A 42 -9.15 -1.29 10.30
N VAL A 43 -7.83 -1.15 10.51
CA VAL A 43 -7.16 -1.69 11.69
C VAL A 43 -7.15 -0.66 12.81
N ARG A 44 -7.53 -1.07 14.03
CA ARG A 44 -7.74 -0.17 15.18
C ARG A 44 -6.54 0.74 15.46
N TRP A 45 -5.33 0.20 15.51
CA TRP A 45 -4.12 1.00 15.79
C TRP A 45 -3.89 2.05 14.70
N PHE A 46 -4.18 1.72 13.45
CA PHE A 46 -4.06 2.66 12.34
C PHE A 46 -5.12 3.77 12.45
N VAL A 47 -6.39 3.41 12.68
CA VAL A 47 -7.49 4.38 12.83
C VAL A 47 -7.24 5.35 13.99
N LYS A 48 -6.67 4.85 15.09
CA LYS A 48 -6.36 5.64 16.29
C LYS A 48 -5.03 6.39 16.23
N ASN A 49 -4.31 6.34 15.11
CA ASN A 49 -2.98 6.92 14.95
C ASN A 49 -1.98 6.44 16.02
N GLU A 50 -2.15 5.20 16.49
CA GLU A 50 -1.25 4.59 17.46
C GLU A 50 0.11 4.32 16.82
N ALA A 51 1.16 4.38 17.64
CA ALA A 51 2.50 4.01 17.22
C ALA A 51 2.61 2.49 17.00
N ILE A 52 3.52 2.09 16.13
CA ILE A 52 3.87 0.68 15.89
C ILE A 52 5.33 0.44 16.26
N SER A 53 5.62 -0.78 16.72
CA SER A 53 6.98 -1.21 17.04
C SER A 53 7.53 -2.08 15.92
N PHE A 54 8.69 -1.71 15.38
CA PHE A 54 9.37 -2.48 14.34
C PHE A 54 10.89 -2.37 14.50
N ALA A 55 11.61 -3.49 14.41
CA ALA A 55 13.06 -3.56 14.51
C ALA A 55 13.68 -2.74 15.68
N GLY A 56 13.04 -2.80 16.86
CA GLY A 56 13.48 -2.06 18.06
C GLY A 56 13.21 -0.54 18.04
N GLY A 57 12.63 -0.01 16.95
CA GLY A 57 12.14 1.36 16.85
C GLY A 57 10.63 1.48 17.09
N THR A 58 10.21 2.67 17.52
CA THR A 58 8.80 3.07 17.59
C THR A 58 8.52 4.02 16.44
N TYR A 59 7.44 3.80 15.70
CA TYR A 59 7.10 4.57 14.51
C TYR A 59 5.70 5.14 14.61
N THR A 60 5.52 6.37 14.14
CA THR A 60 4.23 7.07 14.10
C THR A 60 3.93 7.56 12.71
N LYS A 61 2.64 7.70 12.36
CA LYS A 61 2.23 8.26 11.07
C LYS A 61 2.97 9.56 10.78
N TYR A 62 3.44 9.68 9.56
CA TYR A 62 4.17 10.82 9.07
C TYR A 62 3.64 11.22 7.70
N GLY A 63 3.29 12.50 7.55
CA GLY A 63 2.81 13.06 6.29
C GLY A 63 1.51 12.43 5.76
N LEU A 64 1.22 12.73 4.50
CA LEU A 64 0.09 12.18 3.76
C LEU A 64 0.43 10.82 3.13
N PRO A 65 -0.57 9.95 2.88
CA PRO A 65 -0.38 8.76 2.06
C PRO A 65 0.22 9.09 0.70
N ARG A 66 1.08 8.20 0.21
CA ARG A 66 1.77 8.30 -1.08
C ARG A 66 1.39 7.12 -1.96
N GLN A 67 1.30 7.35 -3.26
CA GLN A 67 1.24 6.26 -4.23
C GLN A 67 2.66 5.79 -4.49
N LEU A 68 2.91 4.49 -4.28
CA LEU A 68 4.22 3.87 -4.52
C LEU A 68 4.05 2.74 -5.53
N ALA A 69 4.99 2.63 -6.47
CA ALA A 69 5.00 1.48 -7.36
C ALA A 69 5.48 0.24 -6.58
N PRO A 70 5.04 -0.97 -6.97
CA PRO A 70 5.54 -2.21 -6.39
C PRO A 70 7.07 -2.36 -6.44
N SER A 71 7.75 -1.72 -7.41
CA SER A 71 9.21 -1.72 -7.54
C SER A 71 9.92 -0.82 -6.54
N ASP A 72 9.20 0.13 -5.93
CA ASP A 72 9.80 1.14 -5.05
C ASP A 72 9.88 0.65 -3.61
N ILE A 73 9.27 -0.51 -3.32
CA ILE A 73 9.10 -1.02 -1.96
C ILE A 73 9.37 -2.52 -1.86
N GLU A 74 9.83 -2.93 -0.68
CA GLU A 74 10.04 -4.32 -0.31
C GLU A 74 9.38 -4.59 1.05
N ALA A 75 8.80 -5.77 1.24
CA ALA A 75 8.25 -6.14 2.54
C ALA A 75 9.40 -6.42 3.52
N ALA A 76 9.37 -5.77 4.68
CA ALA A 76 10.38 -5.94 5.72
C ALA A 76 9.85 -6.74 6.92
N SER A 77 8.58 -6.54 7.30
CA SER A 77 7.97 -7.19 8.45
C SER A 77 6.45 -7.08 8.41
N GLN A 78 5.79 -7.34 9.54
CA GLN A 78 4.34 -7.20 9.69
C GLN A 78 3.97 -6.78 11.11
N SER A 79 2.88 -6.01 11.22
CA SER A 79 2.22 -5.70 12.49
C SER A 79 0.84 -6.35 12.48
N GLY A 80 0.72 -7.48 13.18
CA GLY A 80 -0.40 -8.39 12.99
C GLY A 80 -0.39 -8.97 11.57
N ASN A 81 -1.50 -8.78 10.83
CA ASN A 81 -1.61 -9.18 9.42
C ASN A 81 -1.26 -8.06 8.44
N VAL A 82 -0.87 -6.87 8.91
CA VAL A 82 -0.56 -5.75 8.01
C VAL A 82 0.94 -5.76 7.70
N PRO A 83 1.35 -5.95 6.44
CA PRO A 83 2.76 -5.89 6.06
C PRO A 83 3.30 -4.46 6.20
N LEU A 84 4.55 -4.38 6.66
CA LEU A 84 5.35 -3.17 6.66
C LEU A 84 6.34 -3.24 5.51
N PHE A 85 6.44 -2.14 4.79
CA PHE A 85 7.32 -2.01 3.64
C PHE A 85 8.41 -0.97 3.91
N VAL A 86 9.55 -1.15 3.27
CA VAL A 86 10.65 -0.17 3.21
C VAL A 86 10.91 0.17 1.76
N GLU A 87 11.68 1.22 1.49
CA GLU A 87 12.12 1.50 0.12
C GLU A 87 12.97 0.33 -0.41
N ALA A 88 12.76 -0.03 -1.67
CA ALA A 88 13.53 -1.08 -2.31
C ALA A 88 15.03 -0.77 -2.27
N GLY A 89 15.84 -1.79 -1.96
CA GLY A 89 17.28 -1.62 -1.75
C GLY A 89 17.70 -0.91 -0.45
N ASN A 90 16.76 -0.47 0.40
CA ASN A 90 17.04 0.16 1.70
C ASN A 90 16.65 -0.75 2.87
N GLN A 91 17.25 -1.94 2.92
CA GLN A 91 17.07 -2.90 4.02
C GLN A 91 17.95 -2.56 5.23
N ALA A 92 17.82 -1.34 5.74
CA ALA A 92 18.43 -0.99 7.01
C ALA A 92 17.80 -1.83 8.13
N ASP A 93 18.61 -2.29 9.10
CA ASP A 93 18.11 -2.97 10.29
C ASP A 93 17.10 -2.10 11.05
N GLN A 94 17.19 -0.77 10.92
CA GLN A 94 16.31 0.20 11.57
C GLN A 94 16.03 1.37 10.61
N PRO A 95 15.11 1.21 9.65
CA PRO A 95 14.84 2.25 8.66
C PRO A 95 14.24 3.50 9.33
N GLU A 96 14.52 4.68 8.78
CA GLU A 96 13.92 5.92 9.28
C GLU A 96 12.44 6.03 8.93
N ILE A 97 12.04 5.46 7.78
CA ILE A 97 10.67 5.46 7.27
C ILE A 97 10.25 4.03 6.95
N VAL A 98 9.05 3.66 7.38
CA VAL A 98 8.35 2.48 6.90
C VAL A 98 7.02 2.89 6.26
N TYR A 99 6.56 2.09 5.33
CA TYR A 99 5.32 2.30 4.59
C TYR A 99 4.33 1.22 4.92
N ILE A 100 3.06 1.61 5.03
CA ILE A 100 1.96 0.72 5.35
C ILE A 100 0.89 0.88 4.28
N MET A 101 0.47 -0.21 3.65
CA MET A 101 -0.60 -0.16 2.65
C MET A 101 -1.90 0.28 3.31
N VAL A 102 -2.45 1.41 2.89
CA VAL A 102 -3.75 1.93 3.35
C VAL A 102 -4.85 1.51 2.41
N ARG A 103 -4.56 1.51 1.11
CA ARG A 103 -5.54 1.19 0.08
C ARG A 103 -4.86 0.53 -1.12
N SER A 104 -5.22 -0.74 -1.35
CA SER A 104 -4.75 -1.53 -2.48
C SER A 104 -5.26 -1.00 -3.81
N ALA A 105 -6.48 -0.46 -3.86
CA ALA A 105 -7.13 -0.02 -5.09
C ALA A 105 -6.35 1.03 -5.91
N ASP A 106 -5.45 1.79 -5.28
CA ASP A 106 -4.63 2.81 -5.93
C ASP A 106 -3.18 2.80 -5.44
N CYS A 107 -2.71 1.69 -4.86
CA CYS A 107 -1.35 1.57 -4.34
C CYS A 107 -1.00 2.69 -3.33
N SER A 108 -1.93 3.05 -2.44
CA SER A 108 -1.72 4.09 -1.45
C SER A 108 -1.11 3.54 -0.17
N PHE A 109 0.02 4.14 0.24
CA PHE A 109 0.79 3.76 1.43
C PHE A 109 0.98 4.94 2.37
N GLN A 110 0.70 4.75 3.65
CA GLN A 110 0.96 5.74 4.71
C GLN A 110 2.41 5.63 5.16
N PRO A 111 3.20 6.71 5.12
CA PRO A 111 4.50 6.74 5.75
C PRO A 111 4.36 6.75 7.28
N TYR A 112 5.28 6.07 7.93
CA TYR A 112 5.50 6.05 9.36
C TYR A 112 6.96 6.36 9.61
N ALA A 113 7.22 7.42 10.38
CA ALA A 113 8.58 7.82 10.71
C ALA A 113 8.98 7.28 12.07
N ARG A 114 10.25 6.86 12.17
CA ARG A 114 10.86 6.47 13.42
C ARG A 114 10.87 7.67 14.38
N GLN A 115 10.43 7.45 15.61
CA GLN A 115 10.59 8.43 16.67
C GLN A 115 12.06 8.46 17.08
N GLN A 116 12.69 9.62 16.93
CA GLN A 116 14.00 9.87 17.54
C GLN A 116 13.79 9.98 19.04
N ARG A 117 14.59 9.22 19.81
CA ARG A 117 14.58 9.29 21.28
C ARG A 117 15.23 10.57 21.76
#